data_AF-A0A8R1EWG2-F1
#
_entry.id   AF-A0A8R1EWG2-F1
#
_cell.length_a   1.000
_cell.length_b   1.000
_cell.length_c   1.000
_cell.angle_alpha   90.00
_cell.angle_beta   90.00
_cell.angle_gamma   90.00
#
_symmetry.space_group_name_H-M   'P 1'
#
loop_
_entity.id
_entity.type
_entity.pdbx_description
1 polymer ?
#
loop_
_entity_poly.entity_id
_entity_poly.type
_entity_poly.pdbx_seq_one_letter_code
_entity_poly.pdbx_strand_id
1 'polypeptide(L)'
;MHAKFIVRLERVISILYRTLLDGEIRDINEPLIKDVKKNKKTTIEAQLFLDPLYNRKPGAVDEISSNVHELLLDIEIRAAVPIRSTVNDAIRAIKHHLVRNLFSRVELHYESMEVVEEDKSSKLGVVVHQMPRPATTVLYSHPAILLNDFLFEADNVEDAQKNFDDMMDLQTSIGEMFSVSRSAKISVSN
;
A
#
# COMPACT_ATOMS: atom_id res chain seq x y z
N MET A 1 -6.51 -20.10 -9.76
CA MET A 1 -5.54 -19.70 -8.72
C MET A 1 -5.81 -18.26 -8.25
N HIS A 2 -6.02 -17.33 -9.19
CA HIS A 2 -6.44 -15.93 -9.00
C HIS A 2 -7.49 -15.68 -7.89
N ALA A 3 -8.68 -16.31 -8.00
CA ALA A 3 -9.76 -16.09 -7.04
C ALA A 3 -9.41 -16.51 -5.59
N LYS A 4 -8.57 -17.54 -5.40
CA LYS A 4 -8.18 -18.00 -4.06
C LYS A 4 -7.14 -17.08 -3.41
N PHE A 5 -6.24 -16.48 -4.19
CA PHE A 5 -5.24 -15.54 -3.69
C PHE A 5 -5.86 -14.18 -3.35
N ILE A 6 -6.76 -13.68 -4.20
CA ILE A 6 -7.52 -12.44 -3.97
C ILE A 6 -8.36 -12.53 -2.70
N VAL A 7 -9.09 -13.63 -2.50
CA VAL A 7 -9.87 -13.88 -1.27
C VAL A 7 -8.96 -13.99 -0.03
N ARG A 8 -7.69 -14.40 -0.19
CA ARG A 8 -6.71 -14.47 0.90
C ARG A 8 -6.20 -13.08 1.28
N LEU A 9 -6.01 -12.17 0.31
CA LEU A 9 -5.64 -10.78 0.54
C LEU A 9 -6.71 -9.99 1.29
N GLU A 10 -7.99 -10.16 0.93
CA GLU A 10 -9.10 -9.54 1.67
C GLU A 10 -9.10 -9.96 3.16
N ARG A 11 -8.71 -11.21 3.47
CA ARG A 11 -8.51 -11.66 4.86
C ARG A 11 -7.33 -10.95 5.54
N VAL A 12 -6.23 -10.67 4.84
CA VAL A 12 -5.07 -9.90 5.36
C VAL A 12 -5.44 -8.45 5.70
N ILE A 13 -6.49 -7.90 5.11
CA ILE A 13 -6.96 -6.55 5.46
C ILE A 13 -7.96 -6.60 6.63
N SER A 14 -8.72 -7.69 6.75
CA SER A 14 -9.61 -7.92 7.89
C SER A 14 -8.84 -8.04 9.22
N ILE A 15 -7.60 -8.53 9.18
CA ILE A 15 -6.73 -8.70 10.37
C ILE A 15 -6.12 -7.38 10.89
N LEU A 16 -6.39 -6.23 10.25
CA LEU A 16 -6.01 -4.91 10.79
C LEU A 16 -6.88 -4.57 11.99
N TYR A 17 -6.34 -4.88 13.17
CA TYR A 17 -7.06 -4.88 14.43
C TYR A 17 -7.03 -3.53 15.12
N ARG A 18 -5.88 -2.82 15.08
CA ARG A 18 -5.73 -1.51 15.71
C ARG A 18 -4.96 -0.53 14.82
N THR A 19 -5.38 0.72 14.87
CA THR A 19 -4.67 1.86 14.29
C THR A 19 -4.42 2.87 15.40
N LEU A 20 -3.16 3.30 15.57
CA LEU A 20 -2.82 4.47 16.36
C LEU A 20 -2.69 5.66 15.42
N LEU A 21 -3.28 6.79 15.79
CA LEU A 21 -3.11 8.07 15.10
C LEU A 21 -2.32 8.99 16.02
N ASP A 22 -1.17 9.47 15.57
CA ASP A 22 -0.21 10.23 16.38
C ASP A 22 0.18 9.53 17.70
N GLY A 23 0.25 8.20 17.68
CA GLY A 23 0.57 7.38 18.86
C GLY A 23 -0.62 7.11 19.80
N GLU A 24 -1.81 7.61 19.51
CA GLU A 24 -3.00 7.44 20.37
C GLU A 24 -4.08 6.56 19.72
N ILE A 25 -4.79 5.79 20.55
CA ILE A 25 -6.05 5.15 20.15
C ILE A 25 -7.14 6.21 20.30
N ARG A 26 -7.84 6.48 19.20
CA ARG A 26 -8.86 7.53 19.10
C ARG A 26 -10.23 6.93 18.82
N ASP A 27 -11.30 7.58 19.28
CA ASP A 27 -12.67 7.15 18.97
C ASP A 27 -12.94 7.28 17.47
N ILE A 28 -13.63 6.31 16.87
CA ILE A 28 -13.82 6.30 15.41
C ILE A 28 -14.70 7.46 14.91
N ASN A 29 -15.61 7.97 15.74
CA ASN A 29 -16.56 9.00 15.36
C ASN A 29 -16.06 10.42 15.68
N GLU A 30 -14.96 10.55 16.42
CA GLU A 30 -14.43 11.88 16.73
C GLU A 30 -13.82 12.55 15.48
N PRO A 31 -13.80 13.89 15.42
CA PRO A 31 -13.15 14.62 14.34
C PRO A 31 -11.66 14.28 14.26
N LEU A 32 -11.15 14.02 13.06
CA LEU A 32 -9.74 13.75 12.83
C LEU A 32 -8.87 14.92 13.32
N ILE A 33 -9.32 16.16 13.05
CA ILE A 33 -8.74 17.38 13.62
C ILE A 33 -9.77 18.03 14.54
N LYS A 34 -9.47 18.05 15.85
CA LYS A 34 -10.38 18.56 16.90
C LYS A 34 -10.65 20.07 16.80
N ASP A 35 -9.67 20.86 16.38
CA ASP A 35 -9.82 22.32 16.23
C ASP A 35 -9.17 22.81 14.93
N VAL A 36 -9.92 22.75 13.83
CA VAL A 36 -9.45 23.11 12.48
C VAL A 36 -8.94 24.56 12.40
N LYS A 37 -9.48 25.48 13.23
CA LYS A 37 -9.08 26.89 13.19
C LYS A 37 -7.76 27.16 13.91
N LYS A 38 -7.47 26.40 14.99
CA LYS A 38 -6.20 26.51 15.73
C LYS A 38 -5.12 25.57 15.24
N ASN A 39 -5.51 24.43 14.68
CA ASN A 39 -4.60 23.36 14.33
C ASN A 39 -4.19 23.47 12.87
N LYS A 40 -2.95 23.92 12.62
CA LYS A 40 -2.35 24.01 11.29
C LYS A 40 -1.75 22.69 10.81
N LYS A 41 -1.99 21.59 11.52
CA LYS A 41 -1.42 20.28 11.21
C LYS A 41 -2.02 19.75 9.91
N THR A 42 -1.15 19.57 8.91
CA THR A 42 -1.52 19.08 7.56
C THR A 42 -1.22 17.59 7.37
N THR A 43 -0.53 16.96 8.32
CA THR A 43 -0.13 15.55 8.25
C THR A 43 -0.38 14.84 9.58
N ILE A 44 -0.86 13.60 9.54
CA ILE A 44 -1.05 12.73 10.71
C ILE A 44 -0.26 11.44 10.49
N GLU A 45 0.45 10.99 11.52
CA GLU A 45 1.13 9.70 11.50
C GLU A 45 0.17 8.59 11.91
N ALA A 46 0.10 7.52 11.13
CA ALA A 46 -0.68 6.34 11.47
C ALA A 46 0.21 5.11 11.61
N GLN A 47 -0.01 4.37 12.70
CA GLN A 47 0.63 3.08 12.94
C GLN A 47 -0.45 1.98 12.91
N LEU A 48 -0.18 0.94 12.14
CA LEU A 48 -1.11 -0.16 11.93
C LEU A 48 -0.60 -1.42 12.61
N PHE A 49 -1.49 -2.09 13.33
CA PHE A 49 -1.21 -3.35 14.02
C PHE A 49 -2.08 -4.46 13.43
N LEU A 50 -1.40 -5.53 13.02
CA LEU A 50 -2.04 -6.75 12.55
C LEU A 50 -2.28 -7.67 13.75
N ASP A 51 -3.50 -8.20 13.88
CA ASP A 51 -3.77 -9.30 14.79
C ASP A 51 -3.67 -10.62 14.02
N PRO A 52 -2.58 -11.39 14.21
CA PRO A 52 -2.39 -12.65 13.51
C PRO A 52 -3.45 -13.71 13.88
N LEU A 53 -4.25 -13.48 14.92
CA LEU A 53 -5.30 -14.38 15.39
C LEU A 53 -6.71 -13.91 15.00
N TYR A 54 -6.84 -12.84 14.23
CA TYR A 54 -8.14 -12.31 13.82
C TYR A 54 -8.95 -13.41 13.10
N ASN A 55 -10.15 -13.68 13.63
CA ASN A 55 -11.07 -14.76 13.20
C ASN A 55 -10.57 -16.21 13.40
N ARG A 56 -9.48 -16.47 14.13
CA ARG A 56 -9.08 -17.84 14.48
C ARG A 56 -10.02 -18.38 15.56
N LYS A 57 -10.86 -19.37 15.21
CA LYS A 57 -11.64 -20.10 16.21
C LYS A 57 -10.69 -20.83 17.17
N PRO A 58 -10.96 -20.86 18.49
CA PRO A 58 -10.21 -21.69 19.42
C PRO A 58 -10.22 -23.15 18.92
N GLY A 59 -9.03 -23.74 18.73
CA GLY A 59 -8.89 -25.11 18.21
C GLY A 59 -8.95 -25.26 16.68
N ALA A 60 -8.93 -24.16 15.91
CA ALA A 60 -8.78 -24.24 14.46
C ALA A 60 -7.41 -24.80 14.09
N VAL A 61 -7.40 -25.93 13.38
CA VAL A 61 -6.20 -26.51 12.77
C VAL A 61 -5.88 -25.70 11.53
N ASP A 62 -4.62 -25.31 11.37
CA ASP A 62 -4.20 -24.59 10.17
C ASP A 62 -4.44 -25.49 8.95
N GLU A 63 -5.30 -25.05 8.03
CA GLU A 63 -5.36 -25.68 6.71
C GLU A 63 -3.98 -25.51 6.07
N ILE A 64 -3.25 -26.62 5.99
CA ILE A 64 -1.94 -26.67 5.33
C ILE A 64 -2.20 -26.41 3.84
N SER A 65 -2.01 -25.15 3.44
CA SER A 65 -1.92 -24.79 2.03
C SER A 65 -0.69 -25.46 1.47
N SER A 66 -0.84 -26.21 0.38
CA SER A 66 0.27 -26.85 -0.32
C SER A 66 1.25 -25.84 -0.95
N ASN A 67 0.86 -24.57 -1.03
CA ASN A 67 1.70 -23.49 -1.53
C ASN A 67 1.84 -22.41 -0.45
N VAL A 68 3.00 -22.38 0.20
CA VAL A 68 3.42 -21.31 1.10
C VAL A 68 4.25 -20.33 0.28
N HIS A 69 3.80 -19.08 0.18
CA HIS A 69 4.57 -18.00 -0.42
C HIS A 69 4.95 -17.04 0.70
N GLU A 70 6.26 -16.90 0.95
CA GLU A 70 6.76 -15.87 1.85
C GLU A 70 6.85 -14.56 1.09
N LEU A 71 6.14 -13.54 1.57
CA LEU A 71 6.12 -12.21 0.97
C LEU A 71 6.79 -11.23 1.91
N LEU A 72 7.92 -10.67 1.50
CA LEU A 72 8.56 -9.53 2.13
C LEU A 72 8.25 -8.29 1.31
N LEU A 73 7.73 -7.26 1.96
CA LEU A 73 7.26 -6.07 1.27
C LEU A 73 7.43 -4.83 2.14
N ASP A 74 8.01 -3.80 1.53
CA ASP A 74 7.88 -2.42 2.01
C ASP A 74 6.61 -1.83 1.38
N ILE A 75 5.73 -1.29 2.23
CA ILE A 75 4.53 -0.56 1.81
C ILE A 75 4.63 0.85 2.37
N GLU A 76 4.65 1.82 1.48
CA GLU A 76 4.34 3.18 1.85
C GLU A 76 2.83 3.41 1.74
N ILE A 77 2.20 3.89 2.82
CA ILE A 77 0.78 4.27 2.79
C ILE A 77 0.68 5.78 2.81
N ARG A 78 0.13 6.33 1.72
CA ARG A 78 -0.25 7.73 1.61
C ARG A 78 -1.76 7.81 1.40
N ALA A 79 -2.44 8.50 2.32
CA ALA A 79 -3.88 8.70 2.25
C ALA A 79 -4.21 10.19 2.36
N ALA A 80 -5.19 10.65 1.59
CA ALA A 80 -5.70 12.01 1.68
C ALA A 80 -7.16 11.99 2.12
N VAL A 81 -7.51 12.82 3.09
CA VAL A 81 -8.88 12.98 3.57
C VAL A 81 -9.21 14.46 3.77
N PRO A 82 -10.49 14.87 3.56
CA PRO A 82 -10.93 16.22 3.86
C PRO A 82 -10.64 16.64 5.31
N ILE A 83 -10.36 17.92 5.55
CA ILE A 83 -10.02 18.45 6.89
C ILE A 83 -11.10 18.24 7.97
N ARG A 84 -12.35 18.07 7.55
CA ARG A 84 -13.49 17.81 8.45
C ARG A 84 -13.83 16.32 8.59
N SER A 85 -12.95 15.44 8.14
CA SER A 85 -13.17 13.99 8.23
C SER A 85 -13.11 13.49 9.66
N THR A 86 -13.69 12.31 9.88
CA THR A 86 -13.60 11.59 11.15
C THR A 86 -12.33 10.73 11.20
N VAL A 87 -12.01 10.22 12.40
CA VAL A 87 -10.99 9.17 12.56
C VAL A 87 -11.31 7.93 11.70
N ASN A 88 -12.58 7.53 11.61
CA ASN A 88 -13.00 6.39 10.80
C ASN A 88 -12.69 6.59 9.30
N ASP A 89 -12.94 7.78 8.77
CA ASP A 89 -12.66 8.10 7.36
C ASP A 89 -11.16 7.96 7.04
N ALA A 90 -10.30 8.43 7.95
CA ALA A 90 -8.85 8.30 7.83
C ALA A 90 -8.40 6.84 7.86
N ILE A 91 -8.92 6.05 8.81
CA ILE A 91 -8.65 4.60 8.90
C ILE A 91 -9.10 3.89 7.62
N ARG A 92 -10.30 4.22 7.11
CA ARG A 92 -10.82 3.63 5.86
C ARG A 92 -9.94 4.00 4.67
N ALA A 93 -9.49 5.25 4.56
CA ALA A 93 -8.61 5.69 3.48
C ALA A 93 -7.25 4.96 3.50
N ILE A 94 -6.65 4.79 4.68
CA ILE A 94 -5.45 3.98 4.88
C ILE A 94 -5.68 2.54 4.42
N LYS A 95 -6.76 1.91 4.91
CA LYS A 95 -7.10 0.52 4.57
C LYS A 95 -7.30 0.36 3.06
N HIS A 96 -8.05 1.26 2.43
CA HIS A 96 -8.24 1.27 0.98
C HIS A 96 -6.91 1.40 0.22
N HIS A 97 -6.05 2.32 0.64
CA HIS A 97 -4.74 2.49 0.02
C HIS A 97 -3.92 1.20 0.10
N LEU A 98 -3.88 0.57 1.29
CA LEU A 98 -3.21 -0.71 1.50
C LEU A 98 -3.75 -1.81 0.58
N VAL A 99 -5.08 -1.99 0.51
CA VAL A 99 -5.71 -2.99 -0.36
C VAL A 99 -5.29 -2.80 -1.80
N ARG A 100 -5.45 -1.57 -2.29
CA ARG A 100 -5.15 -1.22 -3.68
C ARG A 100 -3.68 -1.48 -3.99
N ASN A 101 -2.77 -1.05 -3.11
CA ASN A 101 -1.34 -1.20 -3.31
C ASN A 101 -0.93 -2.68 -3.38
N LEU A 102 -1.42 -3.51 -2.46
CA LEU A 102 -1.15 -4.94 -2.46
C LEU A 102 -1.74 -5.66 -3.66
N PHE A 103 -2.99 -5.35 -4.02
CA PHE A 103 -3.68 -5.99 -5.13
C PHE A 103 -2.97 -5.71 -6.47
N SER A 104 -2.68 -4.43 -6.75
CA SER A 104 -2.01 -4.05 -7.99
C SER A 104 -0.62 -4.68 -8.14
N ARG A 105 0.17 -4.75 -7.07
CA ARG A 105 1.50 -5.40 -7.12
C ARG A 105 1.40 -6.89 -7.42
N VAL A 106 0.40 -7.55 -6.85
CA VAL A 106 0.17 -9.00 -7.04
C VAL A 106 -0.31 -9.28 -8.44
N GLU A 107 -1.24 -8.49 -8.94
CA GLU A 107 -1.75 -8.60 -10.30
C GLU A 107 -0.63 -8.43 -11.32
N LEU A 108 0.14 -7.34 -11.23
CA LEU A 108 1.30 -7.09 -12.10
C LEU A 108 2.38 -8.19 -11.98
N HIS A 109 2.62 -8.68 -10.77
CA HIS A 109 3.57 -9.77 -10.58
C HIS A 109 3.10 -11.06 -11.26
N TYR A 110 1.81 -11.40 -11.12
CA TYR A 110 1.22 -12.57 -11.78
C TYR A 110 1.25 -12.45 -13.30
N GLU A 111 0.86 -11.29 -13.84
CA GLU A 111 0.94 -11.02 -15.29
C GLU A 111 2.37 -11.16 -15.81
N SER A 112 3.36 -10.65 -15.07
CA SER A 112 4.76 -10.80 -15.42
C SER A 112 5.22 -12.26 -15.41
N MET A 113 4.73 -13.10 -14.49
CA MET A 113 5.04 -14.54 -14.46
C MET A 113 4.37 -15.31 -15.60
N GLU A 114 3.18 -14.92 -16.04
CA GLU A 114 2.46 -15.57 -17.15
C GLU A 114 3.17 -15.34 -18.51
N VAL A 115 3.93 -14.25 -18.63
CA VAL A 115 4.65 -13.87 -19.86
C VAL A 115 6.00 -14.59 -20.00
N VAL A 116 6.56 -15.14 -18.92
CA VAL A 116 7.80 -15.91 -19.00
C VAL A 116 7.45 -17.34 -19.42
N GLU A 117 7.71 -17.70 -20.69
CA GLU A 117 7.82 -19.11 -21.06
C GLU A 117 8.89 -19.72 -20.17
N GLU A 118 8.48 -20.51 -19.17
CA GLU A 118 9.40 -21.18 -18.26
C GLU A 118 10.37 -22.00 -19.11
N ASP A 119 11.61 -21.52 -19.25
CA ASP A 119 12.74 -22.37 -19.55
C ASP A 119 12.71 -23.47 -18.49
N LYS A 120 12.31 -24.68 -18.89
CA LYS A 120 12.12 -25.89 -18.07
C LYS A 120 13.40 -26.38 -17.36
N SER A 121 14.38 -25.49 -17.21
CA SER A 121 15.71 -25.72 -16.65
C SER A 121 15.83 -25.34 -15.18
N SER A 122 14.86 -24.66 -14.57
CA SER A 122 14.81 -24.38 -13.12
C SER A 122 14.44 -25.64 -12.31
N LYS A 123 15.27 -26.66 -12.46
CA LYS A 123 15.30 -27.84 -11.60
C LYS A 123 15.56 -27.40 -10.16
N LEU A 124 14.58 -27.63 -9.29
CA LEU A 124 14.76 -27.91 -7.86
C LEU A 124 15.33 -26.76 -6.97
N GLY A 125 14.99 -25.50 -7.24
CA GLY A 125 15.33 -24.36 -6.36
C GLY A 125 14.10 -23.64 -5.84
N VAL A 126 14.17 -23.08 -4.62
CA VAL A 126 13.21 -22.05 -4.18
C VAL A 126 13.47 -20.81 -5.02
N VAL A 127 12.49 -20.39 -5.82
CA VAL A 127 12.58 -19.17 -6.62
C VAL A 127 12.05 -18.01 -5.78
N VAL A 128 12.92 -17.04 -5.51
CA VAL A 128 12.55 -15.80 -4.83
C VAL A 128 12.25 -14.77 -5.89
N HIS A 129 11.00 -14.33 -5.96
CA HIS A 129 10.59 -13.24 -6.85
C HIS A 129 10.48 -11.94 -6.07
N GLN A 130 11.01 -10.86 -6.64
CA GLN A 130 10.76 -9.53 -6.13
C GLN A 130 9.42 -9.01 -6.67
N MET A 131 8.53 -8.63 -5.77
CA MET A 131 7.29 -7.95 -6.13
C MET A 131 7.58 -6.56 -6.73
N PRO A 132 6.79 -6.09 -7.71
CA PRO A 132 6.94 -4.74 -8.28
C PRO A 132 7.11 -3.69 -7.19
N ARG A 133 8.09 -2.80 -7.34
CA ARG A 133 8.45 -1.78 -6.35
C ARG A 133 7.54 -0.57 -6.51
N PRO A 134 7.01 0.01 -5.41
CA PRO A 134 6.25 1.25 -5.53
C PRO A 134 7.16 2.39 -5.98
N ALA A 135 6.67 3.20 -6.92
CA ALA A 135 7.26 4.47 -7.32
C ALA A 135 6.21 5.56 -7.14
N THR A 136 6.53 6.58 -6.34
CA THR A 136 5.57 7.62 -5.98
C THR A 136 6.16 8.97 -6.30
N THR A 137 5.47 9.78 -7.08
CA THR A 137 5.88 11.16 -7.38
C THR A 137 4.73 12.13 -7.13
N VAL A 138 5.01 13.43 -7.27
CA VAL A 138 3.99 14.48 -7.27
C VAL A 138 3.96 15.17 -8.61
N LEU A 139 2.77 15.63 -8.98
CA LEU A 139 2.60 16.42 -10.20
C LEU A 139 3.30 17.78 -10.01
N TYR A 140 4.19 18.15 -10.93
CA TYR A 140 4.99 19.39 -10.79
C TYR A 140 4.12 20.64 -10.63
N SER A 141 3.03 20.74 -11.40
CA SER A 141 2.11 21.88 -11.36
C SER A 141 1.21 21.88 -10.11
N HIS A 142 0.99 20.73 -9.49
CA HIS A 142 0.11 20.57 -8.33
C HIS A 142 0.71 19.55 -7.34
N PRO A 143 1.66 19.96 -6.47
CA PRO A 143 2.35 19.04 -5.55
C PRO A 143 1.43 18.32 -4.55
N ALA A 144 0.17 18.78 -4.40
CA ALA A 144 -0.85 18.09 -3.62
C ALA A 144 -1.38 16.81 -4.30
N ILE A 145 -1.17 16.67 -5.62
CA ILE A 145 -1.56 15.49 -6.39
C ILE A 145 -0.39 14.50 -6.36
N LEU A 146 -0.64 13.38 -5.69
CA LEU A 146 0.30 12.29 -5.58
C LEU A 146 0.01 11.24 -6.65
N LEU A 147 1.03 10.90 -7.42
CA LEU A 147 1.01 9.86 -8.44
C LEU A 147 1.75 8.64 -7.90
N ASN A 148 1.20 7.45 -8.11
CA ASN A 148 1.82 6.20 -7.69
C ASN A 148 1.69 5.17 -8.79
N ASP A 149 2.80 4.51 -9.09
CA ASP A 149 2.91 3.41 -10.04
C ASP A 149 3.83 2.32 -9.47
N PHE A 150 4.02 1.24 -10.22
CA PHE A 150 4.85 0.11 -9.83
C PHE A 150 5.90 -0.21 -10.90
N LEU A 151 7.13 -0.39 -10.43
CA LEU A 151 8.29 -0.69 -11.27
C LEU A 151 8.70 -2.14 -11.13
N PHE A 152 9.05 -2.76 -12.25
CA PHE A 152 9.65 -4.08 -12.26
C PHE A 152 11.13 -4.03 -11.82
N GLU A 153 11.75 -5.19 -11.72
CA GLU A 153 13.14 -5.33 -11.28
C GLU A 153 14.13 -4.62 -12.20
N ALA A 154 13.87 -4.63 -13.52
CA ALA A 154 14.72 -4.02 -14.52
C ALA A 154 14.60 -2.49 -14.62
N ASP A 155 13.51 -1.91 -14.09
CA ASP A 155 13.19 -0.50 -14.29
C ASP A 155 14.01 0.39 -13.34
N ASN A 156 14.53 1.50 -13.87
CA ASN A 156 15.21 2.52 -13.07
C ASN A 156 14.28 3.71 -12.74
N VAL A 157 14.86 4.75 -12.13
CA VAL A 157 14.12 5.95 -11.72
C VAL A 157 13.65 6.76 -12.93
N GLU A 158 14.50 6.83 -13.95
CA GLU A 158 14.28 7.59 -15.16
C GLU A 158 13.16 6.95 -16.01
N ASP A 159 13.11 5.62 -16.06
CA ASP A 159 12.03 4.85 -16.69
C ASP A 159 10.69 5.15 -16.02
N ALA A 160 10.66 5.19 -14.69
CA ALA A 160 9.48 5.53 -13.92
C ALA A 160 8.99 6.95 -14.22
N GLN A 161 9.92 7.92 -14.28
CA GLN A 161 9.57 9.30 -14.57
C GLN A 161 8.99 9.44 -15.97
N LYS A 162 9.64 8.82 -16.95
CA LYS A 162 9.18 8.81 -18.33
C LYS A 162 7.78 8.19 -18.44
N ASN A 163 7.51 7.09 -17.73
CA ASN A 163 6.19 6.47 -17.70
C ASN A 163 5.12 7.42 -17.15
N PHE A 164 5.42 8.14 -16.06
CA PHE A 164 4.49 9.13 -15.52
C PHE A 164 4.23 10.29 -16.48
N ASP A 165 5.29 10.83 -17.08
CA ASP A 165 5.22 11.95 -18.00
C ASP A 165 4.43 11.56 -19.27
N ASP A 166 4.70 10.37 -19.83
CA ASP A 166 4.00 9.82 -20.99
C ASP A 166 2.52 9.52 -20.69
N MET A 167 2.21 8.97 -19.51
CA MET A 167 0.83 8.63 -19.13
C MET A 167 -0.03 9.87 -18.89
N MET A 168 0.54 10.91 -18.28
CA MET A 168 -0.21 12.10 -17.87
C MET A 168 -0.13 13.24 -18.87
N ASP A 169 0.78 13.17 -19.85
CA ASP A 169 1.17 14.28 -20.73
C ASP A 169 1.55 15.54 -19.94
N LEU A 170 2.18 15.33 -18.77
CA LEU A 170 2.50 16.36 -17.78
C LEU A 170 3.80 16.04 -17.05
N GLN A 171 4.61 17.06 -16.78
CA GLN A 171 5.90 16.90 -16.08
C GLN A 171 5.72 16.55 -14.59
N THR A 172 6.50 15.57 -14.13
CA THR A 172 6.61 15.14 -12.74
C THR A 172 7.94 15.56 -12.09
N SER A 173 8.00 15.61 -10.75
CA SER A 173 9.22 16.02 -10.02
C SER A 173 10.10 14.83 -9.59
N ILE A 174 11.41 14.92 -9.82
CA ILE A 174 12.38 13.83 -9.53
C ILE A 174 12.64 13.67 -8.03
N GLY A 175 12.60 14.77 -7.26
CA GLY A 175 13.12 14.83 -5.90
C GLY A 175 12.37 13.99 -4.84
N GLU A 176 11.14 13.57 -5.11
CA GLU A 176 10.31 12.83 -4.14
C GLU A 176 10.13 11.33 -4.46
N MET A 177 10.73 10.83 -5.55
CA MET A 177 10.39 9.53 -6.14
C MET A 177 10.61 8.29 -5.24
N PHE A 178 11.43 8.41 -4.18
CA PHE A 178 11.84 7.26 -3.35
C PHE A 178 11.91 7.52 -1.85
N SER A 179 11.12 8.45 -1.28
CA SER A 179 11.14 8.65 0.17
C SER A 179 10.47 7.47 0.90
N VAL A 180 11.22 6.41 1.20
CA VAL A 180 10.75 5.28 2.01
C VAL A 180 10.43 5.78 3.42
N SER A 181 9.14 5.99 3.71
CA SER A 181 8.64 6.27 5.05
C SER A 181 8.18 4.96 5.70
N ARG A 182 8.72 4.63 6.88
CA ARG A 182 8.33 3.44 7.68
C ARG A 182 6.98 3.60 8.40
N SER A 183 6.30 4.72 8.21
CA SER A 183 5.00 5.03 8.80
C SER A 183 4.02 5.53 7.74
N ALA A 184 2.74 5.22 7.93
CA ALA A 184 1.69 5.72 7.07
C ALA A 184 1.50 7.22 7.35
N LYS A 185 1.50 8.04 6.29
CA LYS A 185 1.26 9.47 6.38
C LYS A 185 -0.11 9.78 5.81
N ILE A 186 -0.97 10.38 6.62
CA ILE A 186 -2.25 10.92 6.17
C ILE A 186 -2.06 12.41 5.92
N SER A 187 -2.24 12.84 4.68
CA SER A 187 -2.30 14.25 4.32
C SER A 187 -3.74 14.75 4.46
N VAL A 188 -3.89 15.94 5.03
CA VAL A 188 -5.20 16.58 5.24
C VAL A 188 -5.34 17.75 4.30
N SER A 189 -6.34 17.71 3.42
CA SER A 189 -6.60 18.76 2.43
C SER A 189 -7.78 19.63 2.85
N ASN A 190 -7.68 20.93 2.56
CA ASN A 190 -8.76 21.93 2.76
C ASN A 190 -9.91 21.75 1.79
#